data_AF-A0A3C0BMF4-F1
#
_entry.id   AF-A0A3C0BMF4-F1
#
_cell.length_a   1.000
_cell.length_b   1.000
_cell.length_c   1.000
_cell.angle_alpha   90.00
_cell.angle_beta   90.00
_cell.angle_gamma   90.00
#
_symmetry.space_group_name_H-M   'P 1'
#
loop_
_entity.id
_entity.type
_entity.pdbx_description
1 polymer ?
#
loop_
_entity_poly.entity_id
_entity_poly.type
_entity_poly.pdbx_seq_one_letter_code
_entity_poly.pdbx_strand_id
1 'polypeptide(L)' 'MLHIGYHESTSGGYAAMGEEAVSVGADTFAFFTRNPRGGSAKSVDARVAREK' A
#
# COMPACT_ATOMS: atom_id res chain seq x y z
N MET A 1 4.77 4.87 -20.38
CA MET A 1 3.92 3.76 -19.93
C MET A 1 2.84 4.36 -19.04
N LEU A 2 1.59 3.93 -19.17
CA LEU A 2 0.54 4.34 -18.23
C LEU A 2 0.57 3.37 -17.05
N HIS A 3 0.58 3.90 -15.83
CA HIS A 3 0.43 3.10 -14.60
C HIS A 3 -1.04 3.05 -14.23
N ILE A 4 -1.57 1.85 -14.04
CA ILE A 4 -3.00 1.64 -13.77
C ILE A 4 -3.12 0.83 -12.48
N GLY A 5 -3.97 1.35 -11.61
CA GLY A 5 -4.17 0.86 -10.26
C GLY A 5 -5.47 1.34 -9.66
N TYR A 6 -5.62 1.08 -8.37
CA TYR A 6 -6.81 1.41 -7.61
C TYR A 6 -6.45 1.79 -6.17
N HIS A 7 -7.47 2.12 -5.38
CA HIS A 7 -7.27 2.46 -3.98
C HIS A 7 -7.37 1.19 -3.12
N GLU A 8 -6.30 0.89 -2.39
CA GLU A 8 -6.17 -0.32 -1.58
C GLU A 8 -6.43 -0.05 -0.09
N SER A 9 -6.80 -1.09 0.66
CA SER A 9 -6.96 -1.05 2.11
C SER A 9 -5.64 -1.34 2.83
N THR A 10 -5.28 -0.50 3.82
CA THR A 10 -4.11 -0.76 4.69
C THR A 10 -4.39 -1.70 5.86
N SER A 11 -5.56 -2.35 5.89
CA SER A 11 -5.96 -3.27 6.97
C SER A 11 -5.08 -4.51 7.04
N GLY A 12 -4.66 -5.05 5.89
CA GLY A 12 -3.82 -6.25 5.79
C GLY A 12 -2.30 -5.99 5.92
N GLY A 13 -1.87 -4.73 5.99
CA GLY A 13 -0.45 -4.34 6.00
C GLY A 13 0.13 -4.13 4.59
N TYR A 14 1.34 -3.57 4.52
CA TYR A 14 1.92 -3.10 3.25
C TYR A 14 2.30 -4.22 2.28
N ALA A 15 2.77 -5.37 2.77
CA ALA A 15 3.12 -6.51 1.92
C ALA A 15 1.87 -7.07 1.19
N ALA A 16 0.78 -7.27 1.95
CA ALA A 16 -0.50 -7.74 1.41
C ALA A 16 -1.06 -6.80 0.34
N MET A 17 -0.89 -5.48 0.48
CA MET A 17 -1.28 -4.51 -0.55
C MET A 17 -0.51 -4.73 -1.87
N GLY A 18 0.79 -5.00 -1.79
CA GLY A 18 1.61 -5.28 -2.96
C GLY A 18 1.27 -6.62 -3.62
N GLU A 19 1.04 -7.66 -2.80
CA GLU A 19 0.61 -8.98 -3.28
C GLU A 19 -0.72 -8.91 -4.02
N GLU A 20 -1.70 -8.15 -3.49
CA GLU A 20 -3.01 -7.99 -4.13
C GLU A 20 -2.93 -7.17 -5.42
N ALA A 21 -2.14 -6.09 -5.44
CA ALA A 21 -1.94 -5.32 -6.67
C ALA A 21 -1.36 -6.19 -7.80
N VAL A 22 -0.38 -7.04 -7.48
CA VAL A 22 0.20 -8.00 -8.44
C VAL A 22 -0.82 -9.05 -8.86
N SER A 23 -1.66 -9.55 -7.93
CA SER A 23 -2.66 -10.60 -8.20
C SER A 23 -3.68 -10.18 -9.27
N VAL A 24 -4.00 -8.88 -9.34
CA VAL A 24 -4.94 -8.30 -10.32
C VAL A 24 -4.26 -7.63 -11.52
N GLY A 25 -2.92 -7.71 -11.61
CA GLY A 25 -2.15 -7.13 -12.72
C GLY A 25 -2.00 -5.60 -12.68
N ALA A 26 -2.18 -4.99 -11.51
CA ALA A 26 -1.88 -3.57 -11.30
C ALA A 26 -0.38 -3.36 -11.03
N ASP A 27 0.15 -2.23 -11.50
CA ASP A 27 1.56 -1.84 -11.28
C ASP A 27 1.70 -0.62 -10.36
N THR A 28 0.59 -0.06 -9.91
CA THR A 28 0.51 1.05 -8.96
C THR A 28 -0.73 0.90 -8.10
N PHE A 29 -0.72 1.51 -6.91
CA PHE A 29 -1.89 1.61 -6.04
C PHE A 29 -1.76 2.84 -5.14
N ALA A 30 -2.90 3.33 -4.67
CA ALA A 30 -2.98 4.40 -3.69
C ALA A 30 -3.57 3.87 -2.39
N PHE A 31 -3.21 4.46 -1.25
CA PHE A 31 -3.76 4.10 0.05
C PHE A 31 -3.71 5.28 1.01
N PHE A 32 -4.51 5.22 2.08
CA PHE A 32 -4.41 6.22 3.15
C PHE A 32 -3.35 5.85 4.18
N THR A 33 -2.49 6.80 4.53
CA THR A 33 -1.46 6.64 5.59
C THR A 33 -2.06 6.57 7.00
N ARG A 34 -3.33 6.97 7.15
CA ARG A 34 -4.13 6.91 8.39
C ARG A 34 -5.62 6.76 8.07
N ASN A 35 -6.45 6.51 9.07
CA ASN A 35 -7.90 6.49 8.85
C ASN A 35 -8.40 7.88 8.40
N PRO A 36 -9.05 8.01 7.23
CA PRO A 36 -9.51 9.30 6.70
C PRO A 36 -10.59 9.96 7.56
N ARG A 37 -11.25 9.20 8.45
CA ARG A 37 -12.25 9.71 9.42
C ARG A 37 -11.62 10.23 10.73
N GLY A 38 -10.29 10.25 10.83
CA GLY A 38 -9.56 10.65 12.03
C GLY A 38 -8.75 9.50 12.65
N GLY A 39 -7.73 9.85 13.44
CA GLY A 39 -6.78 8.91 14.04
C GLY A 39 -5.33 9.16 13.59
N SER A 40 -4.38 8.62 14.36
CA SER A 40 -2.95 8.67 14.07
C SER A 40 -2.57 7.77 12.90
N ALA A 41 -1.53 8.14 12.16
CA ALA A 41 -0.92 7.26 11.18
C ALA A 41 -0.28 6.04 11.88
N LYS A 42 -0.27 4.89 11.19
CA LYS A 42 0.53 3.75 11.62
C LYS A 42 2.01 4.15 11.56
N SER A 43 2.82 3.69 12.53
CA SER A 43 4.26 3.88 12.48
C SER A 43 4.82 3.12 11.27
N VAL A 44 5.53 3.82 10.39
CA VAL A 44 6.21 3.22 9.25
C VAL A 44 7.63 2.85 9.70
N ASP A 45 7.93 1.56 9.79
CA ASP A 45 9.32 1.11 9.94
C ASP A 45 9.98 1.13 8.56
N ALA A 46 10.83 2.14 8.32
CA ALA A 46 11.55 2.30 7.07
C ALA A 46 12.64 1.22 6.85
N ARG A 47 12.91 0.36 7.84
CA ARG A 47 13.99 -0.63 7.78
C ARG A 47 13.76 -1.73 6.74
N VAL A 48 12.56 -1.86 6.15
CA VAL A 48 12.21 -2.95 5.21
C VAL A 48 12.20 -2.52 3.73
N ALA A 49 12.60 -1.30 3.36
CA ALA A 49 12.51 -0.82 1.97
C ALA A 49 13.75 -1.09 1.08
N ARG A 50 14.75 -1.84 1.56
CA ARG A 50 15.91 -2.25 0.76
C ARG A 50 16.28 -3.69 1.05
N GLU A 51 15.66 -4.61 0.36
CA GLU A 51 16.32 -5.87 0.02
C GLU A 51 16.54 -5.91 -1.49
N LYS A 52 17.72 -6.41 -1.85
CA LYS A 52 18.34 -6.35 -3.17
C LYS A 52 17.61 -7.17 -4.22
#